data_AF-A0A6L6F4R1-F1
#
_entry.id   AF-A0A6L6F4R1-F1
#
_cell.length_a   1.000
_cell.length_b   1.000
_cell.length_c   1.000
_cell.angle_alpha   90.00
_cell.angle_beta   90.00
_cell.angle_gamma   90.00
#
_symmetry.space_group_name_H-M   'P 1'
#
loop_
_entity.id
_entity.type
_entity.pdbx_description
1 polymer ?
#
loop_
_entity_poly.entity_id
_entity_poly.type
_entity_poly.pdbx_seq_one_letter_code
_entity_poly.pdbx_strand_id
1 'polypeptide(L)'
;MKSYERAVDSVARRFGLQISRVNSAGTRLPVEVTSADAELIASLRPFTMTSAERLWSLIGAVRYVTDAGLAGDFVECGVWRGGSVMAMAKE
;
A
#
# COMPACT_ATOMS: atom_id res chain seq x y z
N MET A 1 2.84 -21.86 7.01
CA MET A 1 1.45 -22.32 7.15
C MET A 1 1.40 -23.54 8.04
N LYS A 2 0.49 -23.56 9.02
CA LYS A 2 0.22 -24.74 9.87
C LYS A 2 -0.33 -25.89 9.00
N SER A 3 -0.23 -27.13 9.48
CA SER A 3 -0.65 -28.33 8.71
C SER A 3 -2.12 -28.29 8.29
N TYR A 4 -3.02 -27.81 9.15
CA TYR A 4 -4.43 -27.65 8.82
C TYR A 4 -4.68 -26.60 7.72
N GLU A 5 -3.89 -25.53 7.66
CA GLU A 5 -4.04 -24.48 6.64
C GLU A 5 -3.73 -25.01 5.24
N ARG A 6 -2.77 -25.93 5.12
CA ARG A 6 -2.44 -26.60 3.85
C ARG A 6 -3.55 -27.53 3.38
N ALA A 7 -4.19 -28.25 4.31
CA ALA A 7 -5.32 -29.11 3.98
C ALA A 7 -6.52 -28.28 3.48
N VAL A 8 -6.82 -27.17 4.17
CA VAL A 8 -7.89 -26.24 3.80
C VAL A 8 -7.66 -25.61 2.43
N ASP A 9 -6.44 -25.11 2.14
CA ASP A 9 -6.13 -24.53 0.83
C ASP A 9 -6.20 -25.58 -0.30
N SER A 10 -5.72 -26.81 -0.05
CA SER A 10 -5.78 -27.90 -1.03
C SER A 10 -7.22 -28.27 -1.42
N VAL A 11 -8.12 -28.37 -0.44
CA VAL A 11 -9.54 -28.63 -0.69
C VAL A 11 -10.17 -27.48 -1.46
N ALA A 12 -9.92 -26.23 -1.06
CA ALA A 12 -10.46 -25.06 -1.73
C ALA A 12 -10.02 -24.95 -3.21
N ARG A 13 -8.76 -25.25 -3.51
CA ARG A 13 -8.23 -25.27 -4.89
C ARG A 13 -8.96 -26.26 -5.78
N ARG A 14 -9.42 -27.40 -5.23
CA ARG A 14 -10.23 -28.37 -5.99
C ARG A 14 -11.57 -27.80 -6.45
N PHE A 15 -12.07 -26.79 -5.74
CA PHE A 15 -13.28 -26.03 -6.10
C PHE A 15 -12.96 -24.71 -6.84
N GLY A 16 -11.72 -24.48 -7.25
CA GLY A 16 -11.30 -23.25 -7.94
C GLY A 16 -11.19 -22.02 -7.02
N LEU A 17 -11.17 -22.22 -5.70
CA LEU A 17 -11.07 -21.14 -4.72
C LEU A 17 -9.64 -21.03 -4.17
N GLN A 18 -9.17 -19.80 -3.93
CA GLN A 18 -7.90 -19.51 -3.24
C GLN A 18 -8.18 -18.95 -1.85
N ILE A 19 -7.60 -19.55 -0.81
CA ILE A 19 -7.76 -19.09 0.57
C ILE A 19 -6.54 -18.26 0.99
N SER A 20 -6.79 -17.01 1.39
CA SER A 20 -5.82 -16.14 2.06
C SER A 20 -6.35 -15.75 3.44
N ARG A 21 -5.47 -15.41 4.40
CA ARG A 21 -5.97 -14.93 5.71
C ARG A 21 -6.67 -13.58 5.50
N VAL A 22 -7.74 -13.36 6.25
CA VAL A 22 -8.48 -12.09 6.25
C VAL A 22 -7.58 -10.92 6.68
N ASN A 23 -6.62 -11.19 7.56
CA ASN A 23 -5.58 -10.23 7.98
C ASN A 23 -4.25 -10.43 7.22
N SER A 24 -4.27 -11.09 6.05
CA SER A 24 -3.17 -11.08 5.08
C SER A 24 -3.07 -9.73 4.36
N ALA A 25 -3.37 -8.62 5.03
CA ALA A 25 -2.84 -7.31 4.67
C ALA A 25 -1.30 -7.27 4.83
N GLY A 26 -0.62 -8.38 4.54
CA GLY A 26 0.75 -8.31 4.09
C GLY A 26 0.73 -7.40 2.88
N THR A 27 1.62 -6.42 2.91
CA THR A 27 1.83 -5.36 1.94
C THR A 27 1.94 -5.96 0.52
N ARG A 28 0.81 -6.21 -0.16
CA ARG A 28 0.82 -6.61 -1.55
C ARG A 28 0.97 -5.35 -2.37
N LEU A 29 2.21 -4.88 -2.38
CA LEU A 29 2.61 -3.81 -3.27
C LEU A 29 2.44 -4.29 -4.73
N PRO A 30 1.95 -3.43 -5.63
CA PRO A 30 2.00 -3.67 -7.07
C PRO A 30 3.41 -4.04 -7.55
N VAL A 31 3.49 -4.76 -8.67
CA VAL A 31 4.79 -5.26 -9.19
C VAL A 31 5.69 -4.12 -9.68
N GLU A 32 5.08 -2.98 -9.98
CA GLU A 32 5.71 -1.75 -10.46
C GLU A 32 6.35 -0.94 -9.32
N VAL A 33 6.11 -1.30 -8.06
CA VAL A 33 6.63 -0.54 -6.91
C VAL A 33 8.15 -0.70 -6.83
N THR A 34 8.84 0.43 -6.83
CA THR A 34 10.31 0.44 -6.69
C THR A 34 10.73 0.11 -5.25
N SER A 35 12.00 -0.27 -5.06
CA SER A 35 12.53 -0.48 -3.70
C SER A 35 12.46 0.79 -2.85
N ALA A 36 12.72 1.96 -3.45
CA ALA A 36 12.63 3.25 -2.78
C ALA A 36 11.18 3.55 -2.32
N ASP A 37 10.20 3.34 -3.20
CA ASP A 37 8.78 3.51 -2.85
C ASP A 37 8.36 2.53 -1.75
N ALA A 38 8.81 1.28 -1.82
CA ALA A 38 8.53 0.27 -0.81
C ALA A 38 9.11 0.65 0.57
N GLU A 39 10.33 1.17 0.61
CA GLU A 39 10.98 1.67 1.83
C GLU A 39 10.25 2.88 2.40
N LEU A 40 9.88 3.84 1.55
CA LEU A 40 9.08 4.99 1.95
C LEU A 40 7.74 4.54 2.54
N ILE A 41 6.99 3.69 1.85
CA ILE A 41 5.71 3.15 2.34
C ILE A 41 5.87 2.42 3.67
N ALA A 42 6.93 1.60 3.82
CA ALA A 42 7.23 0.91 5.06
C ALA A 42 7.45 1.88 6.22
N SER A 43 8.19 2.97 5.98
CA SER A 43 8.46 4.01 6.99
C SER A 43 7.20 4.76 7.46
N LEU A 44 6.18 4.84 6.61
CA LEU A 44 4.93 5.56 6.86
C LEU A 44 3.86 4.73 7.58
N ARG A 45 4.04 3.40 7.66
CA ARG A 45 3.07 2.47 8.28
C ARG A 45 2.62 2.85 9.70
N PRO A 46 3.46 3.41 10.58
CA PRO A 46 3.02 3.84 11.91
C PRO A 46 2.10 5.08 11.91
N PHE A 47 2.07 5.83 10.81
CA PHE A 47 1.46 7.16 10.74
C PHE A 47 0.26 7.26 9.81
N THR A 48 -0.04 6.21 9.04
CA THR A 48 -1.27 6.13 8.25
C THR A 48 -2.11 4.86 8.50
N MET A 49 -3.44 5.01 8.40
CA MET A 49 -4.37 3.89 8.26
C MET A 49 -4.62 3.53 6.79
N THR A 50 -4.11 4.32 5.84
CA THR A 50 -4.24 4.02 4.41
C THR A 50 -3.48 2.74 4.06
N SER A 51 -3.99 2.00 3.07
CA SER A 51 -3.31 0.80 2.61
C SER A 51 -2.03 1.17 1.86
N ALA A 52 -1.12 0.22 1.72
CA ALA A 52 0.15 0.44 1.05
C ALA A 52 -0.03 0.77 -0.44
N GLU A 53 -1.03 0.16 -1.09
CA GLU A 53 -1.41 0.44 -2.47
C GLU A 53 -1.90 1.89 -2.61
N ARG A 54 -2.71 2.39 -1.66
CA ARG A 54 -3.15 3.79 -1.65
C ARG A 54 -2.00 4.76 -1.44
N LEU A 55 -1.04 4.43 -0.57
CA LEU A 55 0.17 5.24 -0.41
C LEU A 55 0.98 5.28 -1.71
N TRP A 56 1.17 4.13 -2.36
CA TRP A 56 1.89 4.06 -3.64
C TRP A 56 1.19 4.87 -4.74
N SER A 57 -0.13 4.76 -4.85
CA SER A 57 -0.89 5.59 -5.79
C SER A 57 -0.77 7.08 -5.50
N LEU A 58 -0.76 7.47 -4.23
CA LEU A 58 -0.55 8.86 -3.82
C LEU A 58 0.85 9.36 -4.20
N ILE A 59 1.89 8.58 -3.87
CA ILE A 59 3.28 8.88 -4.23
C ILE A 59 3.42 9.11 -5.73
N GLY A 60 2.89 8.19 -6.55
CA GLY A 60 2.93 8.33 -8.01
C GLY A 60 2.18 9.56 -8.53
N ALA A 61 1.03 9.90 -7.93
CA ALA A 61 0.27 11.09 -8.31
C ALA A 61 1.00 12.39 -7.96
N VAL A 62 1.60 12.48 -6.76
CA VAL A 62 2.38 13.64 -6.33
C VAL A 62 3.60 13.80 -7.24
N ARG A 63 4.37 12.73 -7.44
CA ARG A 63 5.54 12.72 -8.33
C ARG A 63 5.19 13.19 -9.73
N TYR A 64 4.10 12.69 -10.31
CA TYR A 64 3.64 13.14 -11.64
C TYR A 64 3.34 14.65 -11.71
N VAL A 65 2.60 15.18 -10.73
CA VAL A 65 2.24 16.61 -10.69
C VAL A 65 3.47 17.48 -10.51
N THR A 66 4.40 17.07 -9.63
CA THR A 66 5.67 17.75 -9.37
C THR A 66 6.57 17.73 -10.60
N ASP A 67 6.78 16.57 -11.23
CA ASP A 67 7.62 16.40 -12.42
C ASP A 67 7.06 17.19 -13.63
N ALA A 68 5.73 17.30 -13.74
CA ALA A 68 5.07 18.10 -14.76
C ALA A 68 5.13 19.62 -14.49
N GLY A 69 5.62 20.05 -13.32
CA GLY A 69 5.73 21.47 -12.96
C GLY A 69 4.39 22.17 -12.79
N LEU A 70 3.35 21.45 -12.38
CA LEU A 70 2.01 22.02 -12.20
C LEU A 70 1.98 22.85 -10.91
N ALA A 71 1.60 24.12 -11.03
CA ALA A 71 1.49 25.03 -9.89
C ALA A 71 0.29 24.67 -9.00
N GLY A 72 0.47 24.74 -7.68
CA GLY A 72 -0.57 24.51 -6.68
C GLY A 72 -0.01 23.92 -5.39
N ASP A 73 -0.89 23.72 -4.41
CA ASP A 73 -0.57 23.11 -3.12
C ASP A 73 -1.30 21.76 -2.95
N PHE A 74 -0.73 20.86 -2.16
CA PHE A 74 -1.39 19.62 -1.74
C PHE A 74 -2.14 19.80 -0.43
N VAL A 75 -3.34 19.23 -0.32
CA VAL A 75 -4.16 19.25 0.89
C VAL A 75 -4.85 17.90 1.12
N GLU A 76 -4.93 17.47 2.38
CA GLU A 76 -5.72 16.32 2.82
C GLU A 76 -6.62 16.73 4.00
N CYS A 77 -7.93 16.57 3.83
CA CYS A 77 -8.91 16.91 4.86
C CYS A 77 -9.22 15.68 5.71
N GLY A 78 -8.57 15.60 6.89
CA GLY A 78 -8.69 14.46 7.81
C GLY A 78 -7.52 13.50 7.67
N VAL A 79 -6.48 13.71 8.48
CA VAL A 79 -5.14 13.14 8.23
C VAL A 79 -4.76 11.98 9.16
N TRP A 80 -5.56 11.66 10.17
CA TRP A 80 -5.16 10.80 11.30
C TRP A 80 -3.81 11.25 11.89
N ARG A 81 -2.76 10.41 11.81
CA ARG A 81 -1.39 10.71 12.27
C ARG A 81 -0.49 11.29 11.16
N GLY A 82 -1.05 11.60 9.99
CA GLY A 82 -0.41 12.39 8.93
C GLY A 82 0.42 11.59 7.91
N GLY A 83 0.36 10.26 7.88
CA GLY A 83 1.24 9.47 7.02
C GLY A 83 1.06 9.71 5.50
N SER A 84 -0.15 10.03 5.05
CA SER A 84 -0.40 10.45 3.66
C SER A 84 0.21 11.82 3.36
N VAL A 85 0.03 12.82 4.23
CA VAL A 85 0.70 14.14 4.13
C VAL A 85 2.23 14.00 4.15
N MET A 86 2.78 13.15 5.01
CA MET A 86 4.22 12.85 5.02
C MET A 86 4.69 12.21 3.72
N ALA A 87 3.86 11.41 3.05
CA ALA A 87 4.17 10.89 1.71
C ALA A 87 4.26 12.04 0.70
N MET A 88 3.26 12.93 0.67
CA MET A 88 3.24 14.10 -0.21
C MET A 88 4.47 15.00 -0.01
N ALA A 89 4.92 15.21 1.23
CA ALA A 89 6.05 16.07 1.55
C ALA A 89 7.44 15.45 1.27
N LYS A 90 7.50 14.15 0.94
CA LYS A 90 8.74 13.41 0.66
C LYS A 90 8.97 13.16 -0.83
N GLU A 91 8.00 13.52 -1.67
CA GLU A 91 8.08 13.54 -3.13
C GLU A 91 8.32 14.98 -3.61
#